data_AF-A0A7X9GUY9-F1
#
_entry.id   AF-A0A7X9GUY9-F1
#
_cell.length_a   1.000
_cell.length_b   1.000
_cell.length_c   1.000
_cell.angle_alpha   90.00
_cell.angle_beta   90.00
_cell.angle_gamma   90.00
#
_symmetry.space_group_name_H-M   'P 1'
#
loop_
_entity.id
_entity.type
_entity.pdbx_description
1 polymer ?
#
loop_
_entity_poly.entity_id
_entity_poly.type
_entity_poly.pdbx_seq_one_letter_code
_entity_poly.pdbx_strand_id
1 'polypeptide(L)'
;MPGVTIRPRRVLAFSLATAVLSLTACSSGDEDYCDVLTDDLDAALAVFTPVVPDTHTVEDAEERLALLERAQPLVPAEVEEDFASWHDYMRTAAAELDSDPDAVLELGTSEETLEAGHRLVTHYGDTCLW
;
A
#
# COMPACT_ATOMS: atom_id res chain seq x y z
N MET A 1 54.76 51.93 -33.02
CA MET A 1 54.66 50.46 -33.07
C MET A 1 54.07 50.00 -31.74
N PRO A 2 53.00 49.18 -31.75
CA PRO A 2 52.11 48.98 -30.62
C PRO A 2 52.65 47.94 -29.61
N GLY A 3 52.53 48.26 -28.32
CA GLY A 3 52.78 47.32 -27.23
C GLY A 3 51.59 46.38 -27.04
N VAL A 4 51.84 45.08 -27.13
CA VAL A 4 50.85 44.03 -26.88
C VAL A 4 50.83 43.72 -25.38
N THR A 5 49.81 44.22 -24.68
CA THR A 5 49.47 43.76 -23.33
C THR A 5 48.62 42.49 -23.40
N ILE A 6 49.20 41.36 -23.00
CA ILE A 6 48.51 40.08 -22.84
C ILE A 6 47.75 40.11 -21.50
N ARG A 7 46.41 40.13 -21.55
CA ARG A 7 45.56 39.93 -20.36
C ARG A 7 45.37 38.42 -20.14
N PRO A 8 45.59 37.87 -18.93
CA PRO A 8 45.14 36.52 -18.60
C PRO A 8 43.63 36.55 -18.44
N ARG A 9 42.90 35.99 -19.42
CA ARG A 9 41.45 35.85 -19.34
C ARG A 9 41.15 34.59 -18.53
N ARG A 10 40.57 34.84 -17.34
CA ARG A 10 40.10 33.88 -16.34
C ARG A 10 39.49 32.63 -17.00
N VAL A 11 39.98 31.48 -16.57
CA VAL A 11 39.39 30.16 -16.81
C VAL A 11 37.94 30.24 -16.35
N LEU A 12 37.01 30.09 -17.30
CA LEU A 12 35.59 29.88 -17.03
C LEU A 12 35.48 28.52 -16.35
N ALA A 13 35.33 28.54 -15.03
CA ALA A 13 35.02 27.37 -14.24
C ALA A 13 33.65 26.83 -14.68
N PHE A 14 33.68 25.68 -15.32
CA PHE A 14 32.53 24.85 -15.64
C PHE A 14 31.89 24.42 -14.32
N SER A 15 30.87 25.15 -13.87
CA SER A 15 30.05 24.72 -12.74
C SER A 15 29.01 23.75 -13.29
N LEU A 16 29.35 22.46 -13.34
CA LEU A 16 28.37 21.40 -13.41
C LEU A 16 27.52 21.51 -12.15
N ALA A 17 26.32 22.06 -12.30
CA ALA A 17 25.29 21.97 -11.29
C ALA A 17 24.89 20.49 -11.20
N THR A 18 25.58 19.74 -10.35
CA THR A 18 25.14 18.42 -9.92
C THR A 18 23.87 18.65 -9.11
N ALA A 19 22.72 18.52 -9.78
CA ALA A 19 21.44 18.43 -9.10
C ALA A 19 21.49 17.13 -8.27
N VAL A 20 21.90 17.25 -7.02
CA VAL A 20 21.66 16.22 -6.02
C VAL A 20 20.15 16.30 -5.78
N LEU A 21 19.40 15.48 -6.52
CA LEU A 21 18.06 15.11 -6.14
C LEU A 21 18.19 14.38 -4.80
N SER A 22 18.08 15.14 -3.72
CA SER A 22 17.79 14.59 -2.41
C SER A 22 16.45 13.86 -2.54
N LEU A 23 16.52 12.55 -2.78
CA LEU A 23 15.44 11.62 -2.45
C LEU A 23 15.34 11.63 -0.92
N THR A 24 14.76 12.69 -0.36
CA THR A 24 14.05 12.55 0.91
C THR A 24 12.85 11.69 0.58
N ALA A 25 13.04 10.38 0.71
CA ALA A 25 11.98 9.40 0.63
C ALA A 25 10.81 9.91 1.48
N CYS A 26 9.63 9.96 0.87
CA CYS A 26 8.37 10.08 1.60
C CYS A 26 8.16 8.78 2.40
N SER A 27 8.91 8.57 3.49
CA SER A 27 8.69 7.40 4.37
C SER A 27 7.49 7.59 5.29
N SER A 28 6.78 8.72 5.22
CA SER A 28 5.58 8.94 6.02
C SER A 28 4.38 8.14 5.51
N GLY A 29 4.36 7.72 4.24
CA GLY A 29 3.24 6.96 3.68
C GLY A 29 3.11 5.58 4.31
N ASP A 30 4.24 4.88 4.46
CA ASP A 30 4.27 3.54 5.04
C ASP A 30 3.95 3.58 6.54
N GLU A 31 4.46 4.58 7.28
CA GLU A 31 4.14 4.79 8.70
C GLU A 31 2.64 5.08 8.90
N ASP A 32 2.06 6.00 8.13
CA ASP A 32 0.63 6.32 8.23
C ASP A 32 -0.25 5.10 7.84
N TYR A 33 0.15 4.35 6.82
CA TYR A 33 -0.54 3.11 6.40
C TYR A 33 -0.52 2.04 7.50
N CYS A 34 0.66 1.79 8.08
CA CYS A 34 0.82 0.82 9.15
C CYS A 34 0.10 1.25 10.42
N ASP A 35 0.13 2.54 10.77
CA ASP A 35 -0.61 3.09 11.91
C ASP A 35 -2.11 2.84 11.74
N VAL A 36 -2.67 3.06 10.55
CA VAL A 36 -4.09 2.77 10.30
C VAL A 36 -4.37 1.27 10.44
N LEU A 37 -3.58 0.40 9.80
CA LEU A 37 -3.83 -1.05 9.80
C LEU A 37 -3.64 -1.71 11.17
N THR A 38 -2.88 -1.08 12.07
CA THR A 38 -2.59 -1.61 13.41
C THR A 38 -3.37 -0.90 14.53
N ASP A 39 -4.20 0.09 14.20
CA ASP A 39 -5.03 0.87 15.14
C ASP A 39 -6.06 0.01 15.88
N ASP A 40 -6.50 -1.09 15.27
CA ASP A 40 -7.37 -2.10 15.88
C ASP A 40 -6.72 -3.48 15.80
N LEU A 41 -6.35 -4.05 16.95
CA LEU A 41 -5.59 -5.31 17.00
C LEU A 41 -6.40 -6.51 16.47
N ASP A 42 -7.70 -6.55 16.68
CA ASP A 42 -8.52 -7.68 16.27
C ASP A 42 -8.72 -7.66 14.75
N ALA A 43 -8.96 -6.48 14.17
CA ALA A 43 -9.02 -6.30 12.72
C ALA A 43 -7.63 -6.46 12.07
N ALA A 44 -6.57 -5.95 12.69
CA ALA A 44 -5.19 -6.04 12.21
C ALA A 44 -4.71 -7.48 11.97
N LEU A 45 -5.16 -8.42 12.82
CA LEU A 45 -4.80 -9.84 12.69
C LEU A 45 -5.55 -10.55 11.56
N ALA A 46 -6.71 -10.01 11.14
CA ALA A 46 -7.60 -10.66 10.21
C ALA A 46 -7.80 -9.92 8.88
N VAL A 47 -7.25 -8.70 8.75
CA VAL A 47 -7.53 -7.77 7.62
C VAL A 47 -7.25 -8.39 6.24
N PHE A 48 -6.20 -9.20 6.12
CA PHE A 48 -5.85 -9.93 4.89
C PHE A 48 -6.14 -11.44 4.96
N THR A 49 -7.06 -11.86 5.84
CA THR A 49 -7.56 -13.23 5.91
C THR A 49 -8.93 -13.32 5.23
N PRO A 50 -9.14 -14.28 4.29
CA PRO A 50 -10.44 -14.44 3.65
C PRO A 50 -11.56 -14.67 4.67
N VAL A 51 -12.71 -14.06 4.42
CA VAL A 51 -13.96 -14.34 5.12
C VAL A 51 -14.48 -15.71 4.67
N VAL A 52 -14.65 -16.58 5.66
CA VAL A 52 -15.21 -17.92 5.51
C VAL A 52 -16.64 -17.92 6.06
N PRO A 53 -17.66 -18.31 5.27
CA PRO A 53 -19.03 -18.46 5.75
C PRO A 53 -19.12 -19.42 6.95
N ASP A 54 -20.16 -19.25 7.78
CA ASP A 54 -20.41 -19.97 9.03
C ASP A 54 -19.37 -19.78 10.17
N THR A 55 -18.17 -19.30 9.86
CA THR A 55 -17.14 -18.98 10.88
C THR A 55 -16.99 -17.49 11.13
N HIS A 56 -17.42 -16.68 10.18
CA HIS A 56 -17.42 -15.23 10.23
C HIS A 56 -18.83 -14.68 10.03
N THR A 57 -19.04 -13.46 10.49
CA THR A 57 -20.27 -12.70 10.39
C THR A 57 -20.13 -11.55 9.40
N VAL A 58 -21.26 -10.95 9.02
CA VAL A 58 -21.26 -9.72 8.20
C VAL A 58 -20.52 -8.59 8.94
N GLU A 59 -20.68 -8.50 10.26
CA GLU A 59 -19.99 -7.53 11.11
C GLU A 59 -18.46 -7.68 11.02
N ASP A 60 -17.94 -8.92 11.04
CA ASP A 60 -16.49 -9.17 10.85
C ASP A 60 -15.99 -8.65 9.48
N ALA A 61 -16.80 -8.78 8.43
CA ALA A 61 -16.46 -8.29 7.09
C ALA A 61 -16.55 -6.76 6.99
N GLU A 62 -17.56 -6.15 7.61
CA GLU A 62 -17.74 -4.69 7.67
C GLU A 62 -16.61 -4.01 8.45
N GLU A 63 -16.16 -4.59 9.58
CA GLU A 63 -15.05 -4.06 10.37
C GLU A 63 -13.73 -4.07 9.57
N ARG A 64 -13.46 -5.19 8.88
CA ARG A 64 -12.28 -5.29 7.99
C ARG A 64 -12.38 -4.33 6.81
N LEU A 65 -13.56 -4.19 6.20
CA LEU A 65 -13.77 -3.24 5.11
C LEU A 65 -13.54 -1.80 5.56
N ALA A 66 -14.07 -1.40 6.72
CA ALA A 66 -13.88 -0.06 7.25
C ALA A 66 -12.40 0.24 7.54
N LEU A 67 -11.63 -0.77 7.98
CA LEU A 67 -10.18 -0.64 8.12
C LEU A 67 -9.49 -0.40 6.76
N LEU A 68 -9.86 -1.18 5.73
CA LEU A 68 -9.33 -1.01 4.37
C LEU A 68 -9.70 0.35 3.77
N GLU A 69 -10.93 0.84 3.97
CA GLU A 69 -11.35 2.16 3.50
C GLU A 69 -10.54 3.30 4.11
N ARG A 70 -10.17 3.18 5.39
CA ARG A 70 -9.28 4.15 6.05
C ARG A 70 -7.85 4.07 5.51
N ALA A 71 -7.35 2.88 5.20
CA ALA A 71 -5.99 2.65 4.73
C ALA A 71 -5.79 3.00 3.25
N GLN A 72 -6.84 2.88 2.42
CA GLN A 72 -6.80 3.09 0.97
C GLN A 72 -6.02 4.32 0.47
N PRO A 73 -6.16 5.53 1.03
CA PRO A 73 -5.41 6.70 0.55
C PRO A 73 -3.90 6.67 0.88
N LEU A 74 -3.45 5.71 1.70
CA LEU A 74 -2.09 5.59 2.21
C LEU A 74 -1.35 4.37 1.64
N VAL A 75 -2.03 3.57 0.82
CA VAL A 75 -1.51 2.30 0.31
C VAL A 75 -0.23 2.52 -0.51
N PRO A 76 0.86 1.80 -0.22
CA PRO A 76 2.08 1.86 -1.01
C PRO A 76 1.86 1.38 -2.45
N ALA A 77 2.54 2.00 -3.41
CA ALA A 77 2.32 1.77 -4.84
C ALA A 77 2.60 0.31 -5.28
N GLU A 78 3.51 -0.39 -4.57
CA GLU A 78 3.86 -1.77 -4.83
C GLU A 78 2.74 -2.78 -4.53
N VAL A 79 1.76 -2.42 -3.71
CA VAL A 79 0.64 -3.29 -3.32
C VAL A 79 -0.73 -2.68 -3.65
N GLU A 80 -0.77 -1.53 -4.35
CA GLU A 80 -2.00 -0.81 -4.67
C GLU A 80 -3.02 -1.66 -5.45
N GLU A 81 -2.56 -2.42 -6.46
CA GLU A 81 -3.43 -3.29 -7.27
C GLU A 81 -4.00 -4.44 -6.44
N ASP A 82 -3.14 -5.11 -5.65
CA ASP A 82 -3.57 -6.20 -4.77
C ASP A 82 -4.56 -5.70 -3.72
N PHE A 83 -4.28 -4.52 -3.14
CA PHE A 83 -5.15 -3.87 -2.17
C PHE A 83 -6.52 -3.56 -2.76
N ALA A 84 -6.56 -3.05 -4.00
CA ALA A 84 -7.82 -2.75 -4.68
C ALA A 84 -8.66 -4.03 -4.89
N SER A 85 -8.04 -5.11 -5.37
CA SER A 85 -8.72 -6.40 -5.53
C SER A 85 -9.22 -6.97 -4.20
N TRP A 86 -8.40 -6.87 -3.15
CA TRP A 86 -8.80 -7.32 -1.81
C TRP A 86 -9.93 -6.49 -1.21
N HIS A 87 -9.88 -5.17 -1.38
CA HIS A 87 -10.94 -4.26 -0.96
C HIS A 87 -12.26 -4.57 -1.67
N ASP A 88 -12.23 -4.84 -2.97
CA ASP A 88 -13.43 -5.25 -3.72
C ASP A 88 -13.97 -6.59 -3.24
N TYR A 89 -13.11 -7.57 -2.96
CA TYR A 89 -13.51 -8.82 -2.32
C TYR A 89 -14.19 -8.58 -0.97
N MET A 90 -13.59 -7.77 -0.08
CA MET A 90 -14.15 -7.51 1.25
C MET A 90 -15.49 -6.78 1.18
N ARG A 91 -15.67 -5.89 0.19
CA ARG A 91 -16.94 -5.24 -0.09
C ARG A 91 -18.03 -6.23 -0.51
N THR A 92 -17.69 -7.22 -1.33
CA THR A 92 -18.60 -8.32 -1.67
C THR A 92 -18.92 -9.17 -0.43
N ALA A 93 -17.91 -9.52 0.37
CA ALA A 93 -18.13 -10.28 1.60
C ALA A 93 -19.09 -9.55 2.56
N ALA A 94 -18.87 -8.25 2.81
CA ALA A 94 -19.75 -7.46 3.67
C ALA A 94 -21.19 -7.34 3.12
N ALA A 95 -21.37 -7.33 1.80
CA ALA A 95 -22.69 -7.19 1.19
C ALA A 95 -23.45 -8.52 1.05
N GLU A 96 -22.74 -9.62 0.80
CA GLU A 96 -23.34 -10.85 0.27
C GLU A 96 -23.22 -12.06 1.20
N LEU A 97 -22.44 -12.00 2.29
CA LEU A 97 -22.17 -13.17 3.14
C LEU A 97 -23.42 -13.91 3.62
N ASP A 98 -24.49 -13.20 4.00
CA ASP A 98 -25.74 -13.82 4.45
C ASP A 98 -26.68 -14.19 3.30
N SER A 99 -26.64 -13.45 2.19
CA SER A 99 -27.57 -13.64 1.07
C SER A 99 -27.10 -14.65 0.03
N ASP A 100 -25.77 -14.76 -0.14
CA ASP A 100 -25.08 -15.65 -1.07
C ASP A 100 -23.71 -16.08 -0.51
N PRO A 101 -23.67 -16.89 0.56
CA PRO A 101 -22.42 -17.35 1.17
C PRO A 101 -21.55 -18.17 0.20
N ASP A 102 -22.16 -18.86 -0.76
CA ASP A 102 -21.43 -19.65 -1.76
C ASP A 102 -20.63 -18.75 -2.71
N ALA A 103 -21.21 -17.62 -3.14
CA ALA A 103 -20.49 -16.64 -3.96
C ALA A 103 -19.30 -16.01 -3.21
N VAL A 104 -19.47 -15.69 -1.92
CA VAL A 104 -18.37 -15.16 -1.08
C VAL A 104 -17.26 -16.19 -0.93
N LEU A 105 -17.61 -17.47 -0.71
CA LEU A 105 -16.63 -18.55 -0.61
C LEU A 105 -15.89 -18.78 -1.93
N GLU A 106 -16.62 -18.83 -3.06
CA GLU A 106 -16.03 -18.99 -4.39
C GLU A 106 -15.04 -17.85 -4.69
N LEU A 107 -15.45 -16.61 -4.47
CA LEU A 107 -14.59 -15.45 -4.68
C LEU A 107 -13.37 -15.46 -3.74
N GLY A 108 -13.58 -15.70 -2.45
CA GLY A 108 -12.52 -15.73 -1.44
C GLY A 108 -11.52 -16.88 -1.60
N THR A 109 -11.88 -17.91 -2.35
CA THR A 109 -11.01 -19.06 -2.68
C THR A 109 -10.48 -19.03 -4.12
N SER A 110 -10.81 -17.99 -4.87
CA SER A 110 -10.24 -17.77 -6.21
C SER A 110 -8.73 -17.58 -6.14
N GLU A 111 -8.01 -18.05 -7.16
CA GLU A 111 -6.56 -17.91 -7.26
C GLU A 111 -6.13 -16.42 -7.18
N GLU A 112 -6.88 -15.55 -7.86
CA GLU A 112 -6.65 -14.10 -7.86
C GLU A 112 -6.73 -13.51 -6.44
N THR A 113 -7.80 -13.81 -5.70
CA THR A 113 -8.00 -13.26 -4.34
C THR A 113 -6.98 -13.82 -3.36
N LEU A 114 -6.66 -15.11 -3.46
CA LEU A 114 -5.67 -15.75 -2.60
C LEU A 114 -4.25 -15.22 -2.85
N GLU A 115 -3.89 -14.98 -4.12
CA GLU A 115 -2.59 -14.40 -4.46
C GLU A 115 -2.47 -12.94 -4.00
N ALA A 116 -3.51 -12.11 -4.21
CA ALA A 116 -3.54 -10.74 -3.73
C ALA A 116 -3.43 -10.69 -2.20
N GLY A 117 -4.24 -11.50 -1.50
CA GLY A 117 -4.17 -11.64 -0.05
C GLY A 117 -2.80 -12.08 0.45
N HIS A 118 -2.14 -13.03 -0.25
CA HIS A 118 -0.79 -13.47 0.10
C HIS A 118 0.27 -12.37 -0.05
N ARG A 119 0.21 -11.59 -1.13
CA ARG A 119 1.12 -10.45 -1.33
C ARG A 119 0.91 -9.37 -0.28
N LEU A 120 -0.35 -9.05 0.02
CA LEU A 120 -0.72 -8.07 1.04
C LEU A 120 -0.29 -8.49 2.45
N VAL A 121 -0.58 -9.72 2.88
CA VAL A 121 -0.21 -10.19 4.22
C VAL A 121 1.32 -10.28 4.38
N THR A 122 2.04 -10.61 3.30
CA THR A 122 3.51 -10.63 3.30
C THR A 122 4.06 -9.21 3.48
N HIS A 123 3.58 -8.25 2.67
CA HIS A 123 3.99 -6.85 2.78
C HIS A 123 3.62 -6.26 4.16
N TYR A 124 2.40 -6.50 4.62
CA TYR A 124 1.95 -6.04 5.93
C TYR A 124 2.79 -6.63 7.07
N GLY A 125 3.08 -7.93 6.99
CA GLY A 125 3.99 -8.59 7.91
C GLY A 125 5.36 -7.91 7.93
N ASP A 126 6.02 -7.82 6.77
CA ASP A 126 7.38 -7.31 6.64
C ASP A 126 7.53 -5.82 6.97
N THR A 127 6.51 -5.02 6.73
CA THR A 127 6.58 -3.54 6.85
C THR A 127 5.96 -3.02 8.15
N CYS A 128 4.86 -3.61 8.62
CA CYS A 128 4.06 -3.03 9.71
C CYS A 128 4.16 -3.77 11.05
N LEU A 129 4.55 -5.05 11.05
CA LEU A 129 4.55 -5.88 12.27
C LEU A 129 5.95 -6.13 12.88
N TRP A 130 7.02 -5.65 12.24
CA TRP A 130 8.42 -5.89 12.68
C TRP A 130 9.22 -4.61 12.91
#